data_AF-A0A932CSG7-F1
#
_entry.id   AF-A0A932CSG7-F1
#
_cell.length_a   1.000
_cell.length_b   1.000
_cell.length_c   1.000
_cell.angle_alpha   90.00
_cell.angle_beta   90.00
_cell.angle_gamma   90.00
#
_symmetry.space_group_name_H-M   'P 1'
#
loop_
_entity.id
_entity.type
_entity.pdbx_description
1 polymer ?
#
loop_
_entity_poly.entity_id
_entity_poly.type
_entity_poly.pdbx_seq_one_letter_code
_entity_poly.pdbx_strand_id
1 'polypeptide(L)'
;MVGLGVLVATAPLLLLSRLECETQYHTTLRPEDIAYLPAPEALPLLSLGWRQALADLMWVSALVYFGNQISEHGQLRHLTARTDAILALDPSFRDVYKWIAVVVVYNSGRITRGDIETSNRYLERGIRAFPRDGELRYLLAFNYAVEMTPFVVNDEERLAFMRKAADLFHAASRLPGAPSDAALMAAEMSEQGGGRRLAIQHLRMLIPLASEDRIRDQLVQRLAGLASQEEAEALDADRIQFRDAWKRDYPYLPVGIFGLVGERLSSTVDEPAPRD
;
A
#
# COMPACT_ATOMS: atom_id res chain seq x y z
N MET A 1 34.04 -45.62 9.72
CA MET A 1 32.64 -45.70 9.28
C MET A 1 31.69 -45.37 10.45
N VAL A 2 31.83 -44.19 11.08
CA VAL A 2 31.03 -43.77 12.27
C VAL A 2 30.45 -42.35 12.09
N GLY A 3 30.93 -41.56 11.12
CA GLY A 3 30.47 -40.18 10.89
C GLY A 3 29.12 -40.03 10.19
N LEU A 4 28.57 -41.08 9.56
CA LEU A 4 27.31 -40.99 8.82
C LEU A 4 26.07 -41.18 9.72
N GLY A 5 26.21 -41.81 10.89
CA GLY A 5 25.09 -42.08 11.79
C GLY A 5 24.66 -40.87 12.63
N VAL A 6 25.59 -39.98 12.98
CA VAL A 6 25.31 -38.80 13.82
C VAL A 6 24.61 -37.68 13.02
N LEU A 7 24.85 -37.63 11.71
CA LEU A 7 24.25 -36.64 10.80
C LEU A 7 22.79 -36.98 10.43
N VAL A 8 22.43 -38.27 10.45
CA VAL A 8 21.06 -38.73 10.16
C VAL A 8 20.14 -38.64 11.37
N ALA A 9 20.67 -38.66 12.60
CA ALA A 9 19.87 -38.52 13.83
C ALA A 9 19.61 -37.06 14.25
N THR A 10 20.42 -36.11 13.79
CA THR A 10 20.26 -34.68 14.11
C THR A 10 19.23 -33.99 13.22
N ALA A 11 19.09 -34.43 11.96
CA ALA A 11 18.08 -33.92 11.03
C ALA A 11 16.62 -34.10 11.50
N PRO A 12 16.17 -35.29 11.96
CA PRO A 12 14.80 -35.46 12.46
C PRO A 12 14.60 -34.76 13.79
N LEU A 13 15.63 -34.64 14.64
CA LEU A 13 15.54 -33.89 15.90
C LEU A 13 15.40 -32.39 15.65
N LEU A 14 16.13 -31.84 14.67
CA LEU A 14 15.97 -30.46 14.21
C LEU A 14 14.59 -30.24 13.56
N LEU A 15 14.09 -31.21 12.77
CA LEU A 15 12.79 -31.12 12.13
C LEU A 15 11.63 -31.18 13.15
N LEU A 16 11.72 -32.06 14.14
CA LEU A 16 10.75 -32.18 15.22
C LEU A 16 10.79 -30.94 16.12
N SER A 17 11.98 -30.43 16.45
CA SER A 17 12.11 -29.16 17.18
C SER A 17 11.55 -27.97 16.40
N ARG A 18 11.62 -27.99 15.06
CA ARG A 18 10.98 -26.96 14.21
C ARG A 18 9.46 -27.08 14.22
N LEU A 19 8.90 -28.28 14.16
CA LEU A 19 7.45 -28.49 14.18
C LEU A 19 6.83 -28.16 15.56
N GLU A 20 7.54 -28.47 16.64
CA GLU A 20 7.17 -28.08 18.01
C GLU A 20 7.31 -26.57 18.22
N CYS A 21 8.37 -25.96 17.65
CA CYS A 21 8.52 -24.51 17.69
C CYS A 21 7.43 -23.82 16.85
N GLU A 22 7.09 -24.31 15.66
CA GLU A 22 6.07 -23.76 14.76
C GLU A 22 4.65 -23.81 15.37
N THR A 23 4.32 -24.90 16.06
CA THR A 23 3.05 -25.02 16.80
C THR A 23 2.99 -24.12 18.05
N GLN A 24 4.14 -23.87 18.70
CA GLN A 24 4.25 -22.97 19.85
C GLN A 24 4.42 -21.48 19.44
N TYR A 25 4.87 -21.21 18.21
CA TYR A 25 4.98 -19.87 17.61
C TYR A 25 3.59 -19.23 17.43
N HIS A 26 2.57 -20.02 17.10
CA HIS A 26 1.21 -19.53 16.92
C HIS A 26 0.46 -19.25 18.23
N THR A 27 0.91 -19.78 19.37
CA THR A 27 0.19 -19.69 20.65
C THR A 27 0.77 -18.68 21.65
N THR A 28 2.00 -18.18 21.42
CA THR A 28 2.72 -17.42 22.46
C THR A 28 3.14 -16.00 22.08
N LEU A 29 3.03 -15.59 20.81
CA LEU A 29 3.37 -14.22 20.41
C LEU A 29 2.19 -13.29 20.70
N ARG A 30 2.25 -12.60 21.84
CA ARG A 30 1.47 -11.38 22.00
C ARG A 30 2.02 -10.36 20.99
N PRO A 31 1.18 -9.65 20.24
CA PRO A 31 1.61 -8.58 19.33
C PRO A 31 2.39 -7.44 20.02
N GLU A 32 2.40 -7.43 21.35
CA GLU A 32 3.13 -6.49 22.21
C GLU A 32 4.61 -6.85 22.43
N ASP A 33 5.07 -8.05 22.04
CA ASP A 33 6.48 -8.44 22.21
C ASP A 33 7.33 -7.84 21.09
N ILE A 34 7.64 -6.57 21.33
CA ILE A 34 8.69 -5.73 20.77
C ILE A 34 9.91 -6.58 20.39
N ALA A 35 10.00 -6.96 19.12
CA ALA A 35 11.29 -6.97 18.47
C ALA A 35 11.80 -5.52 18.56
N TYR A 36 12.73 -5.26 19.48
CA TYR A 36 13.43 -3.98 19.60
C TYR A 36 14.02 -3.68 18.22
N LEU A 37 13.34 -2.86 17.41
CA LEU A 37 13.93 -2.40 16.17
C LEU A 37 15.12 -1.53 16.58
N PRO A 38 16.35 -1.86 16.13
CA PRO A 38 17.48 -0.96 16.29
C PRO A 38 17.11 0.40 15.72
N ALA A 39 17.66 1.47 16.30
CA ALA A 39 17.47 2.82 15.78
C ALA A 39 17.74 2.83 14.26
N PRO A 40 16.91 3.50 13.43
CA PRO A 40 17.04 3.49 11.97
C PRO A 40 18.46 3.83 11.49
N GLU A 41 19.19 4.63 12.25
CA GLU A 41 20.57 5.04 11.97
C GLU A 41 21.59 3.92 12.17
N ALA A 42 21.31 2.93 13.03
CA ALA A 42 22.18 1.79 13.32
C ALA A 42 21.97 0.60 12.36
N LEU A 43 20.79 0.51 11.74
CA LEU A 43 20.42 -0.58 10.83
C LEU A 43 21.34 -0.72 9.60
N PRO A 44 21.77 0.38 8.94
CA PRO A 44 22.70 0.30 7.82
C PRO A 44 24.05 -0.33 8.17
N LEU A 45 24.50 -0.25 9.42
CA LEU A 45 25.73 -0.91 9.90
C LEU A 45 25.48 -2.38 10.26
N LEU A 46 24.35 -2.68 10.91
CA LEU A 46 23.96 -4.04 11.28
C LEU A 46 23.63 -4.94 10.09
N SER A 47 23.29 -4.33 8.94
CA SER A 47 23.02 -5.07 7.69
C SER A 47 24.24 -5.81 7.11
N LEU A 48 25.47 -5.53 7.59
CA LEU A 48 26.72 -6.15 7.09
C LEU A 48 26.87 -6.06 5.56
N GLY A 49 26.30 -5.03 4.93
CA GLY A 49 26.31 -4.82 3.47
C GLY A 49 25.05 -5.31 2.74
N TRP A 50 24.19 -6.09 3.38
CA TRP A 50 22.95 -6.66 2.82
C TRP A 50 21.72 -5.80 3.11
N ARG A 51 21.84 -4.49 2.85
CA ARG A 51 20.80 -3.49 3.22
C ARG A 51 19.45 -3.77 2.59
N GLN A 52 19.42 -4.05 1.29
CA GLN A 52 18.19 -4.31 0.54
C GLN A 52 17.52 -5.61 1.00
N ALA A 53 18.27 -6.71 1.14
CA ALA A 53 17.73 -7.96 1.63
C ALA A 53 17.16 -7.85 3.05
N LEU A 54 17.80 -7.06 3.93
CA LEU A 54 17.27 -6.78 5.25
C LEU A 54 16.02 -5.89 5.18
N ALA A 55 15.98 -4.90 4.29
CA ALA A 55 14.80 -4.08 4.05
C ALA A 55 13.61 -4.93 3.58
N ASP A 56 13.83 -5.87 2.65
CA ASP A 56 12.81 -6.81 2.17
C ASP A 56 12.26 -7.71 3.28
N LEU A 57 13.14 -8.25 4.12
CA LEU A 57 12.74 -9.07 5.27
C LEU A 57 11.91 -8.25 6.27
N MET A 58 12.35 -7.02 6.56
CA MET A 58 11.63 -6.11 7.44
C MET A 58 10.29 -5.69 6.86
N TRP A 59 10.21 -5.56 5.53
CA TRP A 59 9.00 -5.26 4.78
C TRP A 59 7.96 -6.39 4.88
N VAL A 60 8.35 -7.64 4.64
CA VAL A 60 7.47 -8.80 4.84
C VAL A 60 6.95 -8.84 6.28
N SER A 61 7.84 -8.61 7.25
CA SER A 61 7.45 -8.56 8.66
C SER A 61 6.50 -7.38 8.99
N ALA A 62 6.62 -6.24 8.28
CA ALA A 62 5.71 -5.11 8.41
C ALA A 62 4.31 -5.44 7.88
N LEU A 63 4.23 -6.12 6.73
CA LEU A 63 2.96 -6.56 6.15
C LEU A 63 2.24 -7.56 7.06
N VAL A 64 2.95 -8.53 7.62
CA VAL A 64 2.36 -9.50 8.56
C VAL A 64 1.87 -8.81 9.84
N TYR A 65 2.68 -7.93 10.42
CA TYR A 65 2.28 -7.15 11.61
C TYR A 65 1.02 -6.33 11.34
N PHE A 66 0.97 -5.69 10.18
CA PHE A 66 -0.15 -4.87 9.77
C PHE A 66 -1.44 -5.68 9.62
N GLY A 67 -1.40 -6.81 8.90
CA GLY A 67 -2.57 -7.67 8.72
C GLY A 67 -3.11 -8.26 10.03
N ASN A 68 -2.21 -8.60 10.97
CA ASN A 68 -2.61 -9.03 12.31
C ASN A 68 -3.32 -7.91 13.07
N GLN A 69 -2.74 -6.70 13.08
CA GLN A 69 -3.32 -5.58 13.84
C GLN A 69 -4.61 -5.04 13.24
N ILE A 70 -4.76 -5.16 11.92
CA ILE A 70 -6.00 -4.84 11.24
C ILE A 70 -7.14 -5.74 11.70
N SER A 71 -6.85 -7.03 11.92
CA SER A 71 -7.81 -8.04 12.37
C SER A 71 -8.20 -7.85 13.83
N GLU A 72 -7.27 -7.37 14.66
CA GLU A 72 -7.43 -7.23 16.11
C GLU A 72 -7.88 -5.83 16.57
N HIS A 73 -8.17 -4.90 15.64
CA HIS A 73 -8.48 -3.49 15.94
C HIS A 73 -7.36 -2.78 16.73
N GLY A 74 -6.11 -3.24 16.59
CA GLY A 74 -4.98 -2.74 17.34
C GLY A 74 -4.51 -1.37 16.88
N GLN A 75 -3.92 -0.60 17.81
CA GLN A 75 -3.28 0.67 17.49
C GLN A 75 -2.03 0.42 16.64
N LEU A 76 -1.93 1.04 15.47
CA LEU A 76 -0.77 0.97 14.56
C LEU A 76 0.49 1.70 15.10
N ARG A 77 0.68 1.74 16.41
CA ARG A 77 1.66 2.57 17.11
C ARG A 77 3.10 2.32 16.64
N HIS A 78 3.39 1.14 16.10
CA HIS A 78 4.73 0.74 15.66
C HIS A 78 4.93 0.75 14.13
N LEU A 79 3.88 1.05 13.36
CA LEU A 79 3.94 0.94 11.89
C LEU A 79 4.89 1.96 11.26
N THR A 80 4.83 3.20 11.73
CA THR A 80 5.70 4.31 11.26
C THR A 80 7.16 4.03 11.59
N ALA A 81 7.46 3.61 12.83
CA ALA A 81 8.82 3.27 13.24
C ALA A 81 9.42 2.13 12.39
N ARG A 82 8.62 1.10 12.08
CA ARG A 82 9.05 -0.01 11.21
C ARG A 82 9.25 0.45 9.77
N THR A 83 8.38 1.32 9.27
CA THR A 83 8.52 1.92 7.93
C THR A 83 9.80 2.77 7.85
N ASP A 84 10.07 3.59 8.86
CA ASP A 84 11.25 4.44 8.90
C ASP A 84 12.54 3.61 8.90
N ALA A 85 12.55 2.49 9.60
CA ALA A 85 13.64 1.54 9.60
C ALA A 85 13.88 0.89 8.22
N ILE A 86 12.80 0.46 7.54
CA ILE A 86 12.89 -0.08 6.17
C ILE A 86 13.47 0.99 5.23
N LEU A 87 12.94 2.21 5.28
CA LEU A 87 13.39 3.31 4.42
C LEU A 87 14.76 3.88 4.79
N ALA A 88 15.29 3.57 5.98
CA ALA A 88 16.67 3.88 6.35
C ALA A 88 17.65 2.86 5.76
N LEU A 89 17.23 1.60 5.64
CA LEU A 89 17.99 0.54 4.96
C LEU A 89 17.96 0.71 3.44
N ASP A 90 16.77 0.93 2.87
CA ASP A 90 16.58 1.14 1.45
C ASP A 90 15.68 2.36 1.16
N PRO A 91 16.28 3.55 1.02
CA PRO A 91 15.55 4.75 0.61
C PRO A 91 14.94 4.65 -0.80
N SER A 92 15.41 3.71 -1.64
CA SER A 92 14.93 3.46 -2.99
C SER A 92 13.78 2.45 -3.07
N PHE A 93 13.25 2.02 -1.91
CA PHE A 93 12.07 1.16 -1.84
C PHE A 93 10.77 1.95 -2.07
N ARG A 94 10.47 2.24 -3.34
CA ARG A 94 9.32 3.05 -3.78
C ARG A 94 7.99 2.63 -3.16
N ASP A 95 7.69 1.34 -3.19
CA ASP A 95 6.36 0.83 -2.82
C ASP A 95 6.07 1.00 -1.32
N VAL A 96 7.10 1.06 -0.47
CA VAL A 96 6.95 1.32 0.96
C VAL A 96 6.40 2.72 1.21
N TYR A 97 6.85 3.73 0.44
CA TYR A 97 6.30 5.10 0.53
C TYR A 97 4.83 5.15 0.14
N LYS A 98 4.45 4.44 -0.94
CA LYS A 98 3.06 4.38 -1.39
C LYS A 98 2.18 3.68 -0.37
N TRP A 99 2.62 2.52 0.11
CA TRP A 99 1.87 1.72 1.04
C TRP A 99 1.62 2.44 2.37
N ILE A 100 2.66 3.02 2.99
CA ILE A 100 2.49 3.69 4.28
C ILE A 100 1.57 4.90 4.17
N ALA A 101 1.62 5.61 3.04
CA ALA A 101 0.77 6.76 2.78
C ALA A 101 -0.72 6.40 2.75
N VAL A 102 -1.06 5.21 2.23
CA VAL A 102 -2.44 4.72 2.19
C VAL A 102 -2.83 4.16 3.56
N VAL A 103 -2.01 3.24 4.09
CA VAL A 103 -2.34 2.49 5.29
C VAL A 103 -2.51 3.36 6.54
N VAL A 104 -1.69 4.40 6.69
CA VAL A 104 -1.79 5.27 7.87
C VAL A 104 -3.13 6.02 7.88
N VAL A 105 -3.65 6.39 6.70
CA VAL A 105 -4.95 7.07 6.55
C VAL A 105 -6.10 6.09 6.73
N TYR A 106 -6.06 4.95 6.03
CA TYR A 106 -7.13 3.96 6.02
C TYR A 106 -6.85 2.80 6.99
N ASN A 107 -6.55 3.15 8.24
CA ASN A 107 -6.43 2.17 9.31
C ASN A 107 -7.81 1.73 9.82
N SER A 108 -7.88 0.70 10.68
CA SER A 108 -9.14 0.17 11.22
C SER A 108 -9.99 1.17 12.02
N GLY A 109 -9.52 2.40 12.23
CA GLY A 109 -10.16 3.45 13.01
C GLY A 109 -10.75 4.59 12.18
N ARG A 110 -11.19 5.62 12.91
CA ARG A 110 -11.65 6.89 12.33
C ARG A 110 -10.44 7.69 11.86
N ILE A 111 -10.48 8.15 10.62
CA ILE A 111 -9.43 9.01 10.04
C ILE A 111 -9.29 10.28 10.85
N THR A 112 -8.05 10.64 11.17
CA THR A 112 -7.71 11.89 11.84
C THR A 112 -6.86 12.79 10.93
N ARG A 113 -6.85 14.10 11.23
CA ARG A 113 -5.92 15.05 10.58
C ARG A 113 -4.46 14.60 10.70
N GLY A 114 -4.06 14.06 11.85
CA GLY A 114 -2.69 13.60 12.12
C GLY A 114 -2.26 12.40 11.26
N ASP A 115 -3.21 11.52 10.90
CA ASP A 115 -2.94 10.40 10.00
C ASP A 115 -2.61 10.91 8.59
N ILE A 116 -3.38 11.88 8.10
CA ILE A 116 -3.18 12.48 6.77
C ILE A 116 -1.89 13.31 6.75
N GLU A 117 -1.57 14.04 7.82
CA GLU A 117 -0.29 14.74 7.96
C GLU A 117 0.89 13.76 7.95
N THR A 118 0.74 12.60 8.58
CA THR A 118 1.74 11.53 8.52
C THR A 118 1.88 10.95 7.12
N SER A 119 0.78 10.68 6.43
CA SER A 119 0.77 10.27 5.03
C SER A 119 1.49 11.28 4.12
N ASN A 120 1.16 12.56 4.26
CA ASN A 120 1.79 13.66 3.52
C ASN A 120 3.30 13.70 3.75
N ARG A 121 3.77 13.51 4.98
CA ARG A 121 5.21 13.49 5.29
C ARG A 121 5.94 12.36 4.56
N TYR A 122 5.35 11.17 4.48
CA TYR A 122 5.94 10.05 3.72
C TYR A 122 5.89 10.27 2.21
N LEU A 123 4.78 10.81 1.68
CA LEU A 123 4.66 11.14 0.27
C LEU A 123 5.67 12.22 -0.14
N GLU A 124 5.85 13.27 0.67
CA GLU A 124 6.87 14.30 0.44
C GLU A 124 8.30 13.72 0.48
N ARG A 125 8.57 12.77 1.39
CA ARG A 125 9.85 12.04 1.41
C ARG A 125 10.03 11.18 0.16
N GLY A 126 8.98 10.49 -0.28
CA GLY A 126 8.96 9.70 -1.51
C GLY A 126 9.17 10.55 -2.76
N ILE A 127 8.54 11.73 -2.84
CA ILE A 127 8.71 12.67 -3.97
C ILE A 127 10.15 13.20 -4.05
N ARG A 128 10.83 13.39 -2.90
CA ARG A 128 12.26 13.73 -2.88
C ARG A 128 13.13 12.59 -3.39
N ALA A 129 12.81 11.35 -3.03
CA ALA A 129 13.53 10.16 -3.50
C ALA A 129 13.25 9.82 -4.97
N PHE A 130 12.03 10.10 -5.44
CA PHE A 130 11.57 9.84 -6.80
C PHE A 130 10.97 11.10 -7.45
N PRO A 131 11.81 12.06 -7.87
CA PRO A 131 11.33 13.32 -8.42
C PRO A 131 10.56 13.18 -9.74
N ARG A 132 10.60 12.03 -10.41
CA ARG A 132 9.83 11.79 -11.65
C ARG A 132 8.58 10.95 -11.45
N ASP A 133 8.24 10.64 -10.20
CA ASP A 133 7.07 9.84 -9.87
C ASP A 133 5.80 10.68 -9.89
N GLY A 134 4.94 10.42 -10.88
CA GLY A 134 3.63 11.05 -10.99
C GLY A 134 2.62 10.53 -9.97
N GLU A 135 2.65 9.22 -9.65
CA GLU A 135 1.72 8.57 -8.73
C GLU A 135 1.88 9.12 -7.31
N LEU A 136 3.11 9.23 -6.80
CA LEU A 136 3.35 9.76 -5.44
C LEU A 136 2.90 11.22 -5.30
N ARG A 137 3.07 12.04 -6.35
CA ARG A 137 2.55 13.41 -6.36
C ARG A 137 1.05 13.47 -6.43
N TYR A 138 0.44 12.58 -7.21
CA TYR A 138 -1.01 12.47 -7.32
C TYR A 138 -1.63 12.12 -5.96
N LEU A 139 -1.07 11.14 -5.25
CA LEU A 139 -1.52 10.78 -3.90
C LEU A 139 -1.41 11.96 -2.92
N LEU A 140 -0.33 12.75 -3.00
CA LEU A 140 -0.16 13.93 -2.14
C LEU A 140 -1.19 15.01 -2.47
N ALA A 141 -1.44 15.25 -3.76
CA ALA A 141 -2.46 16.19 -4.22
C ALA A 141 -3.84 15.80 -3.67
N PHE A 142 -4.16 14.50 -3.74
CA PHE A 142 -5.41 13.96 -3.26
C PHE A 142 -5.62 14.18 -1.75
N ASN A 143 -4.59 13.93 -0.94
CA ASN A 143 -4.69 14.15 0.50
C ASN A 143 -5.08 15.60 0.83
N TYR A 144 -4.54 16.59 0.09
CA TYR A 144 -4.92 17.99 0.27
C TYR A 144 -6.32 18.31 -0.25
N ALA A 145 -6.70 17.73 -1.37
CA ALA A 145 -7.97 18.04 -2.03
C ALA A 145 -9.19 17.38 -1.38
N VAL A 146 -9.02 16.18 -0.82
CA VAL A 146 -10.13 15.36 -0.31
C VAL A 146 -9.95 15.05 1.16
N GLU A 147 -8.87 14.36 1.53
CA GLU A 147 -8.78 13.82 2.90
C GLU A 147 -8.64 14.92 3.94
N MET A 148 -8.00 16.05 3.62
CA MET A 148 -7.91 17.22 4.51
C MET A 148 -9.21 18.03 4.61
N THR A 149 -10.10 17.95 3.61
CA THR A 149 -11.30 18.79 3.53
C THR A 149 -12.20 18.73 4.77
N PRO A 150 -12.46 17.56 5.39
CA PRO A 150 -13.22 17.47 6.64
C PRO A 150 -12.57 18.14 7.86
N PHE A 151 -11.28 18.49 7.81
CA PHE A 151 -10.49 19.03 8.93
C PHE A 151 -10.11 20.51 8.75
N VAL A 152 -10.61 21.14 7.69
CA VAL A 152 -10.39 22.55 7.41
C VAL A 152 -11.07 23.42 8.48
N VAL A 153 -10.32 24.37 9.05
CA VAL A 153 -10.83 25.25 10.12
C VAL A 153 -11.43 26.56 9.61
N ASN A 154 -11.02 27.02 8.43
CA ASN A 154 -11.49 28.27 7.85
C ASN A 154 -11.34 28.29 6.31
N ASP A 155 -11.94 29.30 5.68
CA ASP A 155 -11.92 29.47 4.22
C ASP A 155 -10.51 29.71 3.66
N GLU A 156 -9.62 30.33 4.43
CA GLU A 156 -8.23 30.57 4.01
C GLU A 156 -7.44 29.26 3.88
N GLU A 157 -7.54 28.38 4.88
CA GLU A 157 -6.93 27.05 4.87
C GLU A 157 -7.52 26.19 3.74
N ARG A 158 -8.85 26.27 3.52
CA ARG A 158 -9.51 25.60 2.38
C ARG A 158 -8.87 26.01 1.06
N LEU A 159 -8.73 27.32 0.83
CA LEU A 159 -8.15 27.86 -0.40
C LEU A 159 -6.68 27.49 -0.53
N ALA A 160 -5.93 27.48 0.56
CA ALA A 160 -4.53 27.05 0.56
C ALA A 160 -4.37 25.58 0.17
N PHE A 161 -5.21 24.68 0.70
CA PHE A 161 -5.20 23.27 0.34
C PHE A 161 -5.65 23.02 -1.09
N MET A 162 -6.69 23.70 -1.56
CA MET A 162 -7.13 23.61 -2.96
C MET A 162 -6.03 24.07 -3.94
N ARG A 163 -5.36 25.19 -3.66
CA ARG A 163 -4.21 25.65 -4.46
C ARG A 163 -3.07 24.63 -4.46
N LYS A 164 -2.69 24.13 -3.27
CA LYS A 164 -1.63 23.13 -3.15
C LYS A 164 -1.98 21.84 -3.92
N ALA A 165 -3.23 21.40 -3.85
CA ALA A 165 -3.69 20.25 -4.61
C ALA A 165 -3.65 20.49 -6.13
N ALA A 166 -4.12 21.66 -6.60
CA ALA A 166 -4.08 22.02 -8.01
C ALA A 166 -2.66 21.99 -8.56
N ASP A 167 -1.71 22.60 -7.84
CA ASP A 167 -0.29 22.62 -8.21
C ASP A 167 0.30 21.20 -8.29
N LEU A 168 -0.03 20.35 -7.31
CA LEU A 168 0.46 18.97 -7.24
C LEU A 168 -0.13 18.10 -8.35
N PHE A 169 -1.44 18.20 -8.62
CA PHE A 169 -2.09 17.48 -9.73
C PHE A 169 -1.54 17.94 -11.09
N HIS A 170 -1.37 19.24 -11.28
CA HIS A 170 -0.77 19.78 -12.50
C HIS A 170 0.66 19.26 -12.67
N ALA A 171 1.48 19.28 -11.62
CA ALA A 171 2.82 18.72 -11.64
C ALA A 171 2.82 17.21 -11.93
N ALA A 172 1.90 16.46 -11.31
CA ALA A 172 1.75 15.02 -11.54
C ALA A 172 1.42 14.72 -13.01
N SER A 173 0.48 15.46 -13.62
CA SER A 173 0.03 15.22 -15.01
C SER A 173 1.14 15.26 -16.07
N ARG A 174 2.27 15.89 -15.76
CA ARG A 174 3.43 16.02 -16.64
C ARG A 174 4.50 14.95 -16.41
N LEU A 175 4.25 14.01 -15.50
CA LEU A 175 5.20 13.01 -15.07
C LEU A 175 4.74 11.59 -15.42
N PRO A 176 5.69 10.67 -15.66
CA PRO A 176 5.35 9.28 -15.92
C PRO A 176 4.71 8.63 -14.70
N GLY A 177 3.79 7.69 -14.96
CA GLY A 177 3.07 6.95 -13.93
C GLY A 177 2.00 7.75 -13.20
N ALA A 178 1.75 9.01 -13.57
CA ALA A 178 0.59 9.73 -13.09
C ALA A 178 -0.70 9.12 -13.67
N PRO A 179 -1.76 9.04 -12.85
CA PRO A 179 -3.11 8.78 -13.32
C PRO A 179 -3.53 9.72 -14.45
N SER A 180 -4.27 9.20 -15.44
CA SER A 180 -4.61 9.92 -16.68
C SER A 180 -5.54 11.13 -16.47
N ASP A 181 -6.21 11.18 -15.32
CA ASP A 181 -7.10 12.23 -14.87
C ASP A 181 -6.39 13.39 -14.15
N ALA A 182 -5.09 13.30 -13.87
CA ALA A 182 -4.36 14.30 -13.09
C ALA A 182 -4.52 15.74 -13.63
N ALA A 183 -4.54 15.92 -14.95
CA ALA A 183 -4.75 17.25 -15.56
C ALA A 183 -6.18 17.78 -15.33
N LEU A 184 -7.19 16.89 -15.40
CA LEU A 184 -8.57 17.24 -15.11
C LEU A 184 -8.73 17.62 -13.63
N MET A 185 -8.12 16.86 -12.72
CA MET A 185 -8.15 17.15 -11.29
C MET A 185 -7.50 18.51 -10.94
N ALA A 186 -6.44 18.89 -11.65
CA ALA A 186 -5.83 20.21 -11.48
C ALA A 186 -6.79 21.35 -11.87
N ALA A 187 -7.54 21.18 -12.95
CA ALA A 187 -8.56 22.13 -13.39
C ALA A 187 -9.72 22.19 -12.38
N GLU A 188 -10.23 21.04 -11.94
CA GLU A 188 -11.31 20.97 -10.94
C GLU A 188 -10.91 21.57 -9.58
N MET A 189 -9.63 21.56 -9.19
CA MET A 189 -9.17 22.24 -7.97
C MET A 189 -9.01 23.75 -8.16
N SER A 190 -8.85 24.20 -9.40
CA SER A 190 -8.77 25.62 -9.76
C SER A 190 -10.16 26.25 -9.87
N GLU A 191 -11.17 25.47 -10.26
CA GLU A 191 -12.58 25.84 -10.30
C GLU A 191 -13.27 25.36 -9.01
N GLN A 192 -13.53 26.24 -8.05
CA GLN A 192 -14.08 25.87 -6.73
C GLN A 192 -15.34 24.98 -6.80
N GLY A 193 -15.17 23.65 -6.75
CA GLY A 193 -16.29 22.71 -6.66
C GLY A 193 -16.08 21.37 -7.37
N GLY A 194 -15.35 20.43 -6.75
CA GLY A 194 -15.18 19.08 -7.32
C GLY A 194 -15.05 17.91 -6.32
N GLY A 195 -15.06 18.17 -5.01
CA GLY A 195 -14.57 17.21 -4.00
C GLY A 195 -15.23 15.82 -4.00
N ARG A 196 -16.52 15.69 -4.39
CA ARG A 196 -17.21 14.40 -4.44
C ARG A 196 -16.73 13.51 -5.59
N ARG A 197 -16.64 14.05 -6.80
CA ARG A 197 -16.19 13.28 -7.98
C ARG A 197 -14.73 12.87 -7.84
N LEU A 198 -13.92 13.78 -7.31
CA LEU A 198 -12.52 13.54 -6.94
C LEU A 198 -12.38 12.38 -5.95
N ALA A 199 -13.19 12.35 -4.89
CA ALA A 199 -13.18 11.28 -3.90
C ALA A 199 -13.54 9.91 -4.51
N ILE A 200 -14.56 9.86 -5.38
CA ILE A 200 -14.96 8.63 -6.08
C ILE A 200 -13.82 8.09 -6.94
N GLN A 201 -13.19 8.97 -7.73
CA GLN A 201 -12.16 8.56 -8.68
C GLN A 201 -10.89 8.06 -7.99
N HIS A 202 -10.52 8.67 -6.87
CA HIS A 202 -9.39 8.20 -6.09
C HIS A 202 -9.65 6.87 -5.40
N LEU A 203 -10.84 6.65 -4.83
CA LEU A 203 -11.17 5.36 -4.23
C LEU A 203 -11.09 4.24 -5.27
N ARG A 204 -11.52 4.48 -6.52
CA ARG A 204 -11.34 3.53 -7.63
C ARG A 204 -9.87 3.20 -7.93
N MET A 205 -8.97 4.15 -7.76
CA MET A 205 -7.53 3.92 -7.92
C MET A 205 -6.92 3.17 -6.74
N LEU A 206 -7.35 3.44 -5.52
CA LEU A 206 -6.82 2.78 -4.33
C LEU A 206 -7.30 1.33 -4.18
N ILE A 207 -8.51 1.01 -4.61
CA ILE A 207 -9.10 -0.33 -4.45
C ILE A 207 -8.23 -1.45 -5.06
N PRO A 208 -7.72 -1.32 -6.31
CA PRO A 208 -6.79 -2.29 -6.88
C PRO A 208 -5.44 -2.37 -6.15
N LEU A 209 -4.99 -1.26 -5.55
CA LEU A 209 -3.73 -1.16 -4.82
C LEU A 209 -3.81 -1.70 -3.39
N ALA A 210 -5.02 -1.87 -2.85
CA ALA A 210 -5.24 -2.40 -1.52
C ALA A 210 -4.90 -3.90 -1.50
N SER A 211 -3.76 -4.24 -0.88
CA SER A 211 -3.29 -5.62 -0.74
C SER A 211 -4.17 -6.45 0.20
N GLU A 212 -4.84 -5.81 1.17
CA GLU A 212 -5.66 -6.49 2.17
C GLU A 212 -7.16 -6.34 1.89
N ASP A 213 -7.88 -7.45 2.00
CA ASP A 213 -9.32 -7.52 1.73
C ASP A 213 -10.11 -6.55 2.62
N ARG A 214 -9.73 -6.39 3.89
CA ARG A 214 -10.42 -5.48 4.82
C ARG A 214 -10.28 -4.00 4.42
N ILE A 215 -9.10 -3.57 3.97
CA ILE A 215 -8.89 -2.19 3.48
C ILE A 215 -9.63 -2.01 2.18
N ARG A 216 -9.57 -3.00 1.30
CA ARG A 216 -10.33 -3.01 0.06
C ARG A 216 -11.83 -2.84 0.36
N ASP A 217 -12.35 -3.58 1.33
CA ASP A 217 -13.76 -3.49 1.76
C ASP A 217 -14.09 -2.11 2.35
N GLN A 218 -13.21 -1.51 3.15
CA GLN A 218 -13.40 -0.15 3.66
C GLN A 218 -13.42 0.90 2.54
N LEU A 219 -12.49 0.79 1.58
CA LEU A 219 -12.44 1.68 0.41
C LEU A 219 -13.68 1.50 -0.47
N VAL A 220 -14.14 0.26 -0.67
CA VAL A 220 -15.37 -0.07 -1.39
C VAL A 220 -16.61 0.48 -0.66
N GLN A 221 -16.70 0.34 0.66
CA GLN A 221 -17.80 0.90 1.45
C GLN A 221 -17.83 2.43 1.36
N ARG A 222 -16.65 3.08 1.45
CA ARG A 222 -16.55 4.54 1.31
C ARG A 222 -16.93 4.99 -0.11
N LEU A 223 -16.58 4.21 -1.13
CA LEU A 223 -16.96 4.46 -2.52
C LEU A 223 -18.48 4.32 -2.70
N ALA A 224 -19.09 3.26 -2.15
CA ALA A 224 -20.54 3.05 -2.18
C ALA A 224 -21.32 4.16 -1.47
N GLY A 225 -20.75 4.77 -0.42
CA GLY A 225 -21.35 5.94 0.25
C GLY A 225 -21.29 7.24 -0.56
N LEU A 226 -20.47 7.29 -1.62
CA LEU A 226 -20.24 8.49 -2.44
C LEU A 226 -20.79 8.37 -3.87
N ALA A 227 -20.84 7.17 -4.42
CA ALA A 227 -21.29 6.88 -5.79
C ALA A 227 -22.82 7.00 -5.95
N SER A 228 -23.30 7.34 -7.15
CA SER A 228 -24.71 7.21 -7.52
C SER A 228 -25.10 5.73 -7.68
N GLN A 229 -26.40 5.42 -7.73
CA GLN A 229 -26.89 4.04 -7.83
C GLN A 229 -26.42 3.34 -9.12
N GLU A 230 -26.40 4.05 -10.25
CA GLU A 230 -25.83 3.57 -11.52
C GLU A 230 -24.31 3.35 -11.45
N GLU A 231 -23.58 4.23 -10.74
CA GLU A 231 -22.13 4.07 -10.55
C GLU A 231 -21.79 2.88 -9.65
N ALA A 232 -22.64 2.57 -8.66
CA ALA A 232 -22.50 1.41 -7.81
C ALA A 232 -22.76 0.10 -8.59
N GLU A 233 -23.76 0.08 -9.46
CA GLU A 233 -24.08 -1.07 -10.32
C GLU A 233 -22.98 -1.36 -11.35
N ALA A 234 -22.43 -0.32 -11.99
CA ALA A 234 -21.31 -0.47 -12.91
C ALA A 234 -20.04 -1.00 -12.21
N LEU A 235 -19.78 -0.54 -10.98
CA LEU A 235 -18.66 -1.04 -10.18
C LEU A 235 -18.82 -2.48 -9.73
N ASP A 236 -20.05 -2.90 -9.41
CA ASP A 236 -20.32 -4.29 -9.07
C ASP A 236 -20.13 -5.22 -10.28
N ALA A 237 -20.50 -4.75 -11.47
CA ALA A 237 -20.23 -5.44 -12.72
C ALA A 237 -18.72 -5.57 -12.99
N ASP A 238 -17.95 -4.47 -12.88
CA ASP A 238 -16.49 -4.48 -13.05
C ASP A 238 -15.81 -5.40 -12.02
N ARG A 239 -16.28 -5.39 -10.76
CA ARG A 239 -15.78 -6.27 -9.69
C ARG A 239 -16.02 -7.74 -9.98
N ILE A 240 -17.23 -8.09 -10.44
CA ILE A 240 -17.57 -9.47 -10.80
C ILE A 240 -16.69 -9.91 -11.97
N GLN A 241 -16.57 -9.07 -13.00
CA GLN A 241 -15.79 -9.39 -14.19
C GLN A 241 -14.29 -9.55 -13.86
N PHE A 242 -13.70 -8.68 -13.04
CA PHE A 242 -12.32 -8.79 -12.59
C PHE A 242 -12.07 -10.06 -11.78
N ARG A 243 -12.98 -10.40 -10.86
CA ARG A 243 -12.87 -11.59 -10.01
C ARG A 243 -13.08 -12.88 -10.79
N ASP A 244 -13.96 -12.86 -11.79
CA ASP A 244 -14.21 -14.02 -12.65
C ASP A 244 -13.03 -14.24 -13.61
N ALA A 245 -12.43 -13.17 -14.14
CA ALA A 245 -11.20 -13.25 -14.91
C ALA A 245 -10.04 -13.81 -14.07
N TRP A 246 -9.88 -13.33 -12.83
CA TRP A 246 -8.89 -13.87 -11.89
C TRP A 246 -9.09 -15.37 -11.63
N LYS A 247 -10.32 -15.78 -11.29
CA LYS A 247 -10.64 -17.19 -11.01
C LYS A 247 -10.45 -18.10 -12.22
N ARG A 248 -10.76 -17.61 -13.42
CA ARG A 248 -10.66 -18.38 -14.66
C ARG A 248 -9.20 -18.56 -15.09
N ASP A 249 -8.43 -17.47 -15.06
CA ASP A 249 -7.15 -17.41 -15.76
C ASP A 249 -5.96 -17.58 -14.80
N TYR A 250 -6.07 -17.11 -13.55
CA TYR A 250 -4.95 -17.04 -12.59
C TYR A 250 -5.36 -17.28 -11.13
N PRO A 251 -6.08 -18.37 -10.78
CA PRO A 251 -6.63 -18.59 -9.43
C PRO A 251 -5.58 -18.77 -8.33
N TYR A 252 -4.32 -19.04 -8.72
CA TYR A 252 -3.18 -19.22 -7.83
C TYR A 252 -2.44 -17.92 -7.49
N LEU A 253 -2.72 -16.82 -8.20
CA LEU A 253 -2.12 -15.51 -7.92
C LEU A 253 -2.94 -14.78 -6.85
N PRO A 254 -2.31 -14.13 -5.85
CA PRO A 254 -3.05 -13.25 -4.95
C PRO A 254 -3.75 -12.13 -5.75
N VAL A 255 -5.00 -11.80 -5.40
CA VAL A 255 -5.83 -10.82 -6.13
C VAL A 255 -5.12 -9.47 -6.34
N GLY A 256 -4.36 -8.99 -5.35
CA GLY A 256 -3.60 -7.74 -5.46
C GLY A 256 -2.49 -7.79 -6.52
N ILE A 257 -1.84 -8.95 -6.68
CA ILE A 257 -0.81 -9.15 -7.72
C ILE A 257 -1.47 -9.27 -9.10
N PHE A 258 -2.62 -9.95 -9.19
CA PHE A 258 -3.41 -9.98 -10.43
C PHE A 258 -3.86 -8.58 -10.86
N GLY A 259 -4.22 -7.70 -9.91
CA GLY A 259 -4.54 -6.30 -10.20
C GLY A 259 -3.38 -5.48 -10.77
N LEU A 260 -2.14 -5.86 -10.49
CA LEU A 260 -0.94 -5.20 -11.01
C LEU A 260 -0.44 -5.76 -12.35
N VAL A 261 -0.74 -7.03 -12.67
CA VAL A 261 -0.06 -7.76 -13.76
C VAL A 261 -1.04 -8.46 -14.72
N GLY A 262 -2.31 -8.63 -14.35
CA GLY A 262 -3.30 -9.43 -15.08
C GLY A 262 -3.57 -8.97 -16.51
N GLU A 263 -3.63 -7.66 -16.74
CA GLU A 263 -3.83 -7.07 -18.08
C GLU A 263 -2.60 -7.23 -18.99
N ARG A 264 -1.39 -7.33 -18.41
CA ARG A 264 -0.16 -7.62 -19.16
C ARG A 264 -0.03 -9.09 -19.52
N LEU A 265 -0.51 -10.00 -18.67
CA LEU A 265 -0.42 -11.46 -18.91
C LEU A 265 -1.38 -11.94 -20.00
N SER A 266 -2.55 -11.32 -20.14
CA SER A 266 -3.50 -11.62 -21.23
C SER A 266 -2.98 -11.20 -22.60
N SER A 267 -2.14 -10.15 -22.66
CA SER A 267 -1.55 -9.66 -23.93
C SER A 267 -0.44 -10.54 -24.49
N THR A 268 0.05 -11.52 -23.73
CA THR A 268 1.20 -12.38 -24.11
C THR A 268 0.83 -13.81 -24.50
N VAL A 269 -0.45 -14.21 -24.46
CA VAL A 269 -0.88 -15.60 -24.75
C VAL A 269 -1.36 -15.80 -26.20
N ASP A 270 -1.47 -14.74 -27.01
CA ASP A 270 -1.61 -14.89 -28.47
C ASP A 270 -0.23 -15.09 -29.10
N GLU A 271 0.28 -16.32 -29.02
CA GLU A 271 1.40 -16.77 -29.84
C GLU A 271 0.86 -17.00 -31.27
N PRO A 272 1.30 -16.22 -32.29
CA PRO A 272 0.89 -16.50 -33.66
C PRO A 272 1.54 -17.81 -34.11
N ALA A 273 0.70 -18.76 -34.54
CA ALA A 273 1.16 -20.01 -35.15
C ALA A 273 2.23 -19.74 -36.22
N PRO A 274 3.31 -20.54 -36.28
CA PRO A 274 4.34 -20.35 -37.28
C PRO A 274 3.72 -20.57 -38.67
N ARG A 275 3.84 -19.55 -39.53
CA ARG A 275 3.70 -19.72 -40.97
C ARG A 275 4.94 -20.45 -41.47
N ASP A 276 4.79 -21.74 -41.75
CA ASP A 276 4.95 -22.35 -43.09
C ASP A 276 4.68 -23.87 -43.01
#